data_AF-A0A1G7GG00-F1
#
_entry.id   AF-A0A1G7GG00-F1
#
_cell.length_a   1.000
_cell.length_b   1.000
_cell.length_c   1.000
_cell.angle_alpha   90.00
_cell.angle_beta   90.00
_cell.angle_gamma   90.00
#
_symmetry.space_group_name_H-M   'P 1'
#
loop_
_entity.id
_entity.type
_entity.pdbx_description
1 polymer ?
#
loop_
_entity_poly.entity_id
_entity_poly.type
_entity_poly.pdbx_seq_one_letter_code
_entity_poly.pdbx_strand_id
1 'polypeptide(L)'
;MLLNVHSNYSLRYGTLSIQQLVDGLVTRGYDTAVLTDINNSTGSLIFIKACQEAGIRGLAGLEFRNRDELLYICIAKNENGFKELNEFQTYANKHKTLHPEMAPAFEQVQVIYPYGRKFSRKLFAHEFIGIRHIHLNKIRLMPSEARSKFVIWQPVTFTSGDGYKLHTQLRAINHNILISQLKEGQYADKAEVFPSKKNTVGKISGFPQYYSKYGTTTQRMFLYF
;
A
#
# COMPACT_ATOMS: atom_id res chain seq x y z
N MET A 1 10.86 -5.89 -1.18
CA MET A 1 10.13 -4.61 -1.01
C MET A 1 8.74 -4.87 -0.46
N LEU A 2 8.20 -3.97 0.36
CA LEU A 2 6.78 -3.93 0.72
C LEU A 2 6.05 -2.85 -0.08
N LEU A 3 4.92 -3.20 -0.69
CA LEU A 3 4.18 -2.33 -1.63
C LEU A 3 3.09 -1.49 -0.96
N ASN A 4 2.80 -1.81 0.30
CA ASN A 4 1.68 -1.25 1.00
C ASN A 4 2.02 -1.21 2.49
N VAL A 5 2.32 -0.03 3.01
CA VAL A 5 2.49 0.20 4.45
C VAL A 5 1.70 1.44 4.85
N HIS A 6 1.08 1.38 6.02
CA HIS A 6 0.25 2.43 6.57
C HIS A 6 0.87 2.97 7.85
N SER A 7 0.98 4.30 7.91
CA SER A 7 1.36 5.02 9.10
C SER A 7 0.14 5.53 9.85
N ASN A 8 0.36 6.19 10.98
CA ASN A 8 -0.68 6.93 11.70
C ASN A 8 -1.29 8.10 10.90
N TYR A 9 -0.71 8.49 9.75
CA TYR A 9 -1.34 9.40 8.79
C TYR A 9 -2.47 8.74 7.99
N SER A 10 -2.58 7.41 7.97
CA SER A 10 -3.84 6.70 7.67
C SER A 10 -4.79 6.87 8.84
N LEU A 11 -5.46 8.03 8.88
CA LEU A 11 -6.23 8.49 10.04
C LEU A 11 -7.21 7.43 10.54
N ARG A 12 -7.14 7.14 11.84
CA ARG A 12 -7.97 6.13 12.52
C ARG A 12 -7.91 4.75 11.86
N TYR A 13 -6.74 4.40 11.30
CA TYR A 13 -6.48 3.11 10.67
C TYR A 13 -5.07 2.60 10.98
N GLY A 14 -4.02 3.23 10.46
CA GLY A 14 -2.65 2.85 10.77
C GLY A 14 -2.26 3.28 12.18
N THR A 15 -1.44 2.49 12.85
CA THR A 15 -1.04 2.75 14.25
C THR A 15 0.45 3.01 14.43
N LEU A 16 1.23 2.86 13.36
CA LEU A 16 2.69 3.00 13.40
C LEU A 16 3.09 4.43 13.05
N SER A 17 3.98 5.02 13.83
CA SER A 17 4.67 6.24 13.41
C SER A 17 5.60 5.94 12.23
N ILE A 18 6.02 6.99 11.50
CA ILE A 18 7.01 6.86 10.43
C ILE A 18 8.30 6.22 10.93
N GLN A 19 8.79 6.62 12.11
CA GLN A 19 10.01 6.03 12.69
C GLN A 19 9.82 4.54 13.00
N GLN A 20 8.70 4.16 13.62
CA GLN A 20 8.38 2.76 13.89
C GLN A 20 8.27 1.93 12.60
N LEU A 21 7.75 2.54 11.52
CA LEU A 21 7.71 1.90 10.22
C LEU A 21 9.12 1.61 9.69
N VAL A 22 9.99 2.62 9.68
CA VAL A 22 11.37 2.51 9.21
C VAL A 22 12.16 1.50 10.03
N ASP A 23 12.11 1.58 11.37
CA ASP A 23 12.78 0.63 12.26
C ASP A 23 12.29 -0.81 12.02
N GLY A 24 10.97 -0.97 11.84
CA GLY A 24 10.34 -2.25 11.55
C GLY A 24 10.77 -2.87 10.22
N LEU A 25 10.98 -2.03 9.20
CA LEU A 25 11.51 -2.43 7.89
C LEU A 25 12.96 -2.89 7.99
N VAL A 26 13.83 -2.07 8.59
CA VAL A 26 15.27 -2.34 8.75
C VAL A 26 15.48 -3.64 9.54
N THR A 27 14.81 -3.78 10.69
CA THR A 27 14.92 -4.96 11.56
C THR A 27 14.57 -6.26 10.85
N ARG A 28 13.68 -6.20 9.84
CA ARG A 28 13.23 -7.37 9.07
C ARG A 28 13.94 -7.52 7.73
N GLY A 29 14.95 -6.70 7.48
CA GLY A 29 15.82 -6.75 6.30
C GLY A 29 15.18 -6.20 5.04
N TYR A 30 14.09 -5.42 5.13
CA TYR A 30 13.55 -4.72 3.97
C TYR A 30 14.41 -3.52 3.62
N ASP A 31 14.76 -3.45 2.35
CA ASP A 31 15.60 -2.46 1.69
C ASP A 31 14.79 -1.45 0.89
N THR A 32 13.51 -1.73 0.64
CA THR A 32 12.59 -0.80 -0.01
C THR A 32 11.17 -0.99 0.51
N ALA A 33 10.43 0.10 0.67
CA ALA A 33 8.99 0.07 0.95
C ALA A 33 8.27 1.29 0.34
N VAL A 34 6.97 1.15 0.12
CA VAL A 34 6.09 2.22 -0.35
C VAL A 34 5.13 2.60 0.77
N LEU A 35 5.15 3.86 1.21
CA LEU A 35 4.09 4.38 2.09
C LEU A 35 2.84 4.62 1.24
N THR A 36 1.74 4.00 1.62
CA THR A 36 0.46 4.06 0.90
C THR A 36 -0.65 4.38 1.89
N ASP A 37 -0.55 5.55 2.53
CA ASP A 37 -1.58 5.97 3.47
C ASP A 37 -2.95 6.13 2.79
N ILE A 38 -4.02 5.85 3.54
CA ILE A 38 -5.38 5.78 3.00
C ILE A 38 -5.87 7.18 2.65
N ASN A 39 -6.14 7.41 1.37
CA ASN A 39 -6.61 8.68 0.80
C ASN A 39 -5.77 9.90 1.24
N ASN A 40 -4.50 9.68 1.57
CA ASN A 40 -3.66 10.71 2.17
C ASN A 40 -2.18 10.51 1.80
N SER A 41 -1.48 11.61 1.58
CA SER A 41 -0.07 11.65 1.22
C SER A 41 0.80 12.42 2.23
N THR A 42 0.24 12.96 3.32
CA THR A 42 0.96 13.82 4.30
C THR A 42 2.28 13.20 4.77
N GLY A 43 2.28 11.91 5.12
CA GLY A 43 3.46 11.21 5.64
C GLY A 43 4.53 10.90 4.60
N SER A 44 4.26 11.08 3.30
CA SER A 44 5.11 10.55 2.22
C SER A 44 6.52 11.13 2.21
N LEU A 45 6.64 12.46 2.32
CA LEU A 45 7.95 13.12 2.29
C LEU A 45 8.76 12.81 3.56
N ILE A 46 8.09 12.81 4.71
CA ILE A 46 8.69 12.47 6.01
C ILE A 46 9.22 11.02 5.97
N PHE A 47 8.44 10.10 5.40
CA PHE A 47 8.84 8.70 5.22
C PHE A 47 10.02 8.52 4.28
N ILE A 48 10.02 9.17 3.12
CA ILE A 48 11.13 9.11 2.17
C ILE A 48 12.43 9.56 2.84
N LYS A 49 12.39 10.69 3.55
CA LYS A 49 13.54 11.23 4.29
C LYS A 49 14.02 10.26 5.38
N ALA A 50 13.12 9.76 6.23
CA ALA A 50 13.46 8.81 7.29
C ALA A 50 14.04 7.49 6.74
N CYS A 51 13.51 6.98 5.63
CA CYS A 51 14.08 5.83 4.93
C CYS A 51 15.52 6.09 4.45
N GLN A 52 15.75 7.25 3.83
CA GLN A 52 17.08 7.63 3.34
C GLN A 52 18.10 7.71 4.48
N GLU A 53 17.73 8.34 5.60
CA GLU A 53 18.58 8.43 6.80
C GLU A 53 18.90 7.05 7.39
N ALA A 54 17.97 6.10 7.28
CA ALA A 54 18.16 4.71 7.71
C ALA A 54 18.83 3.80 6.65
N GLY A 55 19.26 4.35 5.50
CA GLY A 55 19.94 3.60 4.45
C GLY A 55 19.04 2.64 3.65
N ILE A 56 17.72 2.85 3.67
CA ILE A 56 16.73 2.09 2.88
C ILE A 56 16.00 3.01 1.90
N ARG A 57 15.30 2.43 0.91
CA ARG A 57 14.57 3.20 -0.09
C ARG A 57 13.10 3.35 0.26
N GLY A 58 12.67 4.56 0.57
CA GLY A 58 11.25 4.93 0.69
C GLY A 58 10.68 5.37 -0.66
N LEU A 59 9.46 4.94 -0.97
CA LEU A 59 8.70 5.36 -2.14
C LEU A 59 7.35 5.94 -1.70
N ALA A 60 6.79 6.86 -2.50
CA ALA A 60 5.48 7.44 -2.25
C ALA A 60 4.38 6.72 -3.03
N GLY A 61 3.21 6.63 -2.41
CA GLY A 61 2.00 6.09 -2.99
C GLY A 61 0.79 6.48 -2.17
N LEU A 62 -0.40 6.08 -2.62
CA LEU A 62 -1.65 6.27 -1.92
C LEU A 62 -2.47 4.99 -2.03
N GLU A 63 -3.18 4.64 -0.96
CA GLU A 63 -4.23 3.65 -1.03
C GLU A 63 -5.58 4.34 -1.15
N PHE A 64 -6.30 4.07 -2.24
CA PHE A 64 -7.62 4.67 -2.46
C PHE A 64 -8.72 3.77 -1.93
N ARG A 65 -9.53 4.36 -1.04
CA ARG A 65 -10.71 3.72 -0.46
C ARG A 65 -11.95 4.56 -0.61
N ASN A 66 -13.09 3.88 -0.76
CA ASN A 66 -14.41 4.44 -0.48
C ASN A 66 -14.91 3.83 0.83
N ARG A 67 -14.96 4.63 1.89
CA ARG A 67 -15.23 4.14 3.27
C ARG A 67 -14.23 3.03 3.64
N ASP A 68 -14.71 1.84 3.97
CA ASP A 68 -13.86 0.68 4.30
C ASP A 68 -13.39 -0.10 3.07
N GLU A 69 -13.98 0.14 1.90
CA GLU A 69 -13.69 -0.63 0.69
C GLU A 69 -12.38 -0.19 0.06
N LEU A 70 -11.43 -1.13 -0.05
CA LEU A 70 -10.23 -0.96 -0.85
C LEU A 70 -10.54 -1.05 -2.35
N LEU A 71 -10.25 0.03 -3.07
CA LEU A 71 -10.37 0.07 -4.52
C LEU A 71 -9.08 -0.37 -5.19
N TYR A 72 -8.00 0.37 -4.91
CA TYR A 72 -6.68 0.13 -5.48
C TYR A 72 -5.58 0.85 -4.69
N ILE A 73 -4.38 0.33 -4.84
CA ILE A 73 -3.15 0.88 -4.25
C ILE A 73 -2.33 1.45 -5.39
N CYS A 74 -1.93 2.70 -5.26
CA CYS A 74 -1.17 3.41 -6.26
C CYS A 74 0.27 3.68 -5.80
N ILE A 75 1.24 3.43 -6.68
CA ILE A 75 2.65 3.68 -6.44
C ILE A 75 3.13 4.71 -7.47
N ALA A 76 3.66 5.84 -7.01
CA ALA A 76 4.24 6.84 -7.89
C ALA A 76 5.61 6.37 -8.41
N LYS A 77 5.81 6.42 -9.74
CA LYS A 77 7.12 6.10 -10.34
C LYS A 77 8.14 7.22 -10.15
N ASN A 78 7.66 8.45 -10.09
CA ASN A 78 8.43 9.69 -9.99
C ASN A 78 7.55 10.83 -9.45
N GLU A 79 8.08 12.04 -9.40
CA GLU A 79 7.37 13.24 -8.95
C GLU A 79 6.12 13.56 -9.76
N ASN A 80 6.15 13.36 -11.08
CA ASN A 80 4.95 13.54 -11.91
C ASN A 80 3.86 12.54 -11.53
N GLY A 81 4.23 11.28 -11.25
CA GLY A 81 3.30 10.28 -10.72
C GLY A 81 2.74 10.67 -9.36
N PHE A 82 3.58 11.24 -8.48
CA PHE A 82 3.11 11.72 -7.19
C PHE A 82 2.18 12.94 -7.34
N LYS A 83 2.46 13.83 -8.30
CA LYS A 83 1.57 14.94 -8.67
C LYS A 83 0.23 14.42 -9.17
N GLU A 84 0.20 13.45 -10.08
CA GLU A 84 -1.04 12.81 -10.58
C GLU A 84 -1.90 12.28 -9.42
N LEU A 85 -1.28 11.61 -8.44
CA LEU A 85 -1.98 11.08 -7.26
C LEU A 85 -2.55 12.18 -6.37
N ASN A 86 -1.78 13.24 -6.12
CA ASN A 86 -2.23 14.35 -5.30
C ASN A 86 -3.35 15.12 -6.00
N GLU A 87 -3.23 15.41 -7.30
CA GLU A 87 -4.29 16.08 -8.07
C GLU A 87 -5.61 15.29 -8.03
N PHE A 88 -5.52 13.96 -8.19
CA PHE A 88 -6.68 13.08 -8.10
C PHE A 88 -7.32 13.09 -6.71
N GLN A 89 -6.53 12.98 -5.63
CA GLN A 89 -7.04 13.02 -4.26
C GLN A 89 -7.59 14.42 -3.90
N THR A 90 -6.92 15.49 -4.32
CA THR A 90 -7.36 16.87 -4.11
C THR A 90 -8.68 17.14 -4.79
N TYR A 91 -8.87 16.66 -6.02
CA TYR A 91 -10.15 16.75 -6.72
C TYR A 91 -11.27 16.07 -5.93
N ALA A 92 -11.06 14.81 -5.51
CA ALA A 92 -12.04 14.07 -4.71
C ALA A 92 -12.41 14.79 -3.40
N ASN A 93 -11.40 15.31 -2.68
CA ASN A 93 -11.60 16.07 -1.45
C ASN A 93 -12.38 17.37 -1.68
N LYS A 94 -12.01 18.14 -2.70
CA LYS A 94 -12.65 19.43 -3.03
C LYS A 94 -14.11 19.25 -3.42
N HIS A 95 -14.42 18.21 -4.20
CA HIS A 95 -15.76 17.97 -4.72
C HIS A 95 -16.57 16.98 -3.89
N LYS A 96 -16.00 16.42 -2.81
CA LYS A 96 -16.61 15.38 -1.96
C LYS A 96 -17.13 14.19 -2.77
N THR A 97 -16.41 13.82 -3.82
CA THR A 97 -16.77 12.70 -4.69
C THR A 97 -16.18 11.40 -4.19
N LEU A 98 -16.85 10.30 -4.51
CA LEU A 98 -16.27 8.97 -4.34
C LEU A 98 -15.21 8.72 -5.42
N HIS A 99 -14.21 7.92 -5.09
CA HIS A 99 -13.25 7.45 -6.08
C HIS A 99 -13.94 6.43 -7.01
N PRO A 100 -13.68 6.46 -8.32
CA PRO A 100 -14.16 5.44 -9.26
C PRO A 100 -13.61 4.06 -8.88
N GLU A 101 -14.38 3.00 -9.15
CA GLU A 101 -13.96 1.60 -8.87
C GLU A 101 -12.73 1.17 -9.68
N MET A 102 -12.57 1.75 -10.87
CA MET A 102 -11.40 1.60 -11.72
C MET A 102 -10.53 2.84 -11.58
N ALA A 103 -9.22 2.65 -11.44
CA ALA A 103 -8.31 3.78 -11.42
C ALA A 103 -8.36 4.53 -12.76
N PRO A 104 -8.19 5.87 -12.73
CA PRO A 104 -7.91 6.65 -13.93
C PRO A 104 -6.72 6.10 -14.72
N ALA A 105 -6.64 6.48 -15.99
CA ALA A 105 -5.51 6.12 -16.85
C ALA A 105 -4.27 6.97 -16.48
N PHE A 106 -3.65 6.66 -15.35
CA PHE A 106 -2.42 7.32 -14.92
C PHE A 106 -1.25 6.99 -15.85
N GLU A 107 -0.35 7.95 -16.03
CA GLU A 107 0.84 7.79 -16.88
C GLU A 107 2.04 7.34 -16.04
N GLN A 108 2.30 8.07 -14.95
CA GLN A 108 3.48 7.89 -14.10
C GLN A 108 3.18 7.15 -12.79
N VAL A 109 2.03 6.49 -12.71
CA VAL A 109 1.60 5.69 -11.55
C VAL A 109 1.49 4.23 -11.95
N GLN A 110 1.67 3.35 -10.97
CA GLN A 110 1.25 1.97 -11.07
C GLN A 110 0.12 1.67 -10.12
N VAL A 111 -0.79 0.81 -10.55
CA VAL A 111 -2.02 0.53 -9.83
C VAL A 111 -2.08 -0.95 -9.50
N ILE A 112 -2.39 -1.27 -8.26
CA ILE A 112 -2.55 -2.63 -7.75
C ILE A 112 -3.97 -2.77 -7.23
N TYR A 113 -4.77 -3.62 -7.88
CA TYR A 113 -6.14 -3.93 -7.47
C TYR A 113 -6.16 -5.15 -6.55
N PRO A 114 -7.05 -5.21 -5.54
CA PRO A 114 -7.20 -6.41 -4.72
C PRO A 114 -7.70 -7.60 -5.56
N TYR A 115 -7.20 -8.80 -5.25
CA TYR A 115 -7.65 -10.03 -5.88
C TYR A 115 -9.17 -10.23 -5.73
N GLY A 116 -9.83 -10.67 -6.81
CA GLY A 116 -11.29 -10.91 -6.83
C GLY A 116 -12.11 -9.74 -7.39
N ARG A 117 -11.51 -8.57 -7.62
CA ARG A 117 -12.18 -7.45 -8.31
C ARG A 117 -12.51 -7.83 -9.77
N LYS A 118 -13.71 -7.47 -10.22
CA LYS A 118 -14.16 -7.65 -11.61
C LYS A 118 -13.76 -6.41 -12.42
N PHE A 119 -13.30 -6.63 -13.65
CA PHE A 119 -12.84 -5.56 -14.54
C PHE A 119 -13.73 -5.49 -15.76
N SER A 120 -14.19 -4.28 -16.11
CA SER A 120 -14.97 -4.02 -17.34
C SER A 120 -14.10 -3.93 -18.59
N ARG A 121 -12.78 -3.79 -18.43
CA ARG A 121 -11.79 -3.70 -19.50
C ARG A 121 -10.55 -4.53 -19.20
N LYS A 122 -9.72 -4.74 -20.22
CA LYS A 122 -8.38 -5.31 -20.03
C LYS A 122 -7.52 -4.34 -19.22
N LEU A 123 -6.70 -4.91 -18.32
CA LEU A 123 -5.75 -4.15 -17.51
C LEU A 123 -4.63 -3.57 -18.37
N PHE A 124 -4.31 -2.30 -18.15
CA PHE A 124 -3.17 -1.62 -18.77
C PHE A 124 -1.84 -2.21 -18.30
N ALA A 125 -0.75 -1.91 -18.99
CA ALA A 125 0.58 -2.43 -18.65
C ALA A 125 1.00 -2.09 -17.20
N HIS A 126 0.64 -0.91 -16.70
CA HIS A 126 0.95 -0.42 -15.36
C HIS A 126 -0.05 -0.88 -14.26
N GLU A 127 -1.05 -1.67 -14.62
CA GLU A 127 -2.05 -2.21 -13.70
C GLU A 127 -1.78 -3.68 -13.37
N PHE A 128 -1.90 -4.02 -12.09
CA PHE A 128 -1.60 -5.32 -11.50
C PHE A 128 -2.69 -5.76 -10.52
N ILE A 129 -2.67 -7.04 -10.14
CA ILE A 129 -3.57 -7.64 -9.16
C ILE A 129 -2.75 -8.09 -7.94
N GLY A 130 -3.05 -7.51 -6.79
CA GLY A 130 -2.44 -7.82 -5.50
C GLY A 130 -3.02 -9.10 -4.91
N ILE A 131 -2.15 -10.08 -4.65
CA ILE A 131 -2.54 -11.37 -4.06
C ILE A 131 -1.91 -11.56 -2.67
N ARG A 132 -2.72 -12.06 -1.74
CA ARG A 132 -2.29 -12.57 -0.45
C ARG A 132 -1.64 -13.95 -0.59
N HIS A 133 -0.88 -14.34 0.42
CA HIS A 133 -0.20 -15.63 0.48
C HIS A 133 -1.16 -16.84 0.33
N ILE A 134 -2.41 -16.70 0.81
CA ILE A 134 -3.46 -17.73 0.68
C ILE A 134 -3.86 -18.04 -0.76
N HIS A 135 -3.62 -17.12 -1.71
CA HIS A 135 -4.00 -17.31 -3.10
C HIS A 135 -2.88 -17.93 -3.95
N LEU A 136 -1.66 -18.07 -3.42
CA LEU A 136 -0.48 -18.43 -4.20
C LEU A 136 -0.62 -19.77 -4.94
N ASN A 137 -1.17 -20.79 -4.27
CA ASN A 137 -1.31 -22.12 -4.87
C ASN A 137 -2.21 -22.10 -6.12
N LYS A 138 -3.29 -21.32 -6.10
CA LYS A 138 -4.19 -21.17 -7.24
C LYS A 138 -3.50 -20.45 -8.41
N ILE A 139 -2.73 -19.40 -8.13
CA ILE A 139 -2.08 -18.61 -9.18
C ILE A 139 -0.86 -19.33 -9.79
N ARG A 140 -0.17 -20.20 -9.01
CA ARG A 140 0.94 -21.02 -9.53
C ARG A 140 0.53 -21.95 -10.67
N LEU A 141 -0.74 -22.35 -10.72
CA LEU A 141 -1.30 -23.22 -11.76
C LEU A 141 -1.67 -22.46 -13.05
N MET A 142 -1.55 -21.13 -13.08
CA MET A 142 -1.93 -20.31 -14.23
C MET A 142 -0.77 -20.16 -15.25
N PRO A 143 -1.07 -19.89 -16.53
CA PRO A 143 -0.07 -19.56 -17.56
C PRO A 143 0.85 -18.40 -17.16
N SER A 144 2.08 -18.39 -17.66
CA SER A 144 3.11 -17.40 -17.29
C SER A 144 2.69 -15.95 -17.59
N GLU A 145 2.02 -15.76 -18.72
CA GLU A 145 1.52 -14.47 -19.19
C GLU A 145 0.49 -13.90 -18.21
N ALA A 146 -0.42 -14.74 -17.72
CA ALA A 146 -1.38 -14.35 -16.70
C ALA A 146 -0.70 -14.07 -15.36
N ARG A 147 0.32 -14.87 -14.98
CA ARG A 147 1.10 -14.67 -13.76
C ARG A 147 1.83 -13.32 -13.72
N SER A 148 2.23 -12.76 -14.86
CA SER A 148 2.91 -11.46 -14.95
C SER A 148 2.10 -10.28 -14.38
N LYS A 149 0.77 -10.42 -14.31
CA LYS A 149 -0.14 -9.40 -13.76
C LYS A 149 -0.35 -9.49 -12.26
N PHE A 150 0.14 -10.53 -11.60
CA PHE A 150 -0.04 -10.71 -10.16
C PHE A 150 1.20 -10.25 -9.40
N VAL A 151 0.96 -9.48 -8.34
CA VAL A 151 2.00 -9.02 -7.41
C VAL A 151 1.64 -9.43 -5.99
N ILE A 152 2.65 -9.69 -5.18
CA ILE A 152 2.44 -10.06 -3.78
C ILE A 152 2.01 -8.83 -3.00
N TRP A 153 0.88 -8.94 -2.31
CA TRP A 153 0.34 -7.88 -1.46
C TRP A 153 0.28 -8.37 -0.01
N GLN A 154 1.06 -7.70 0.85
CA GLN A 154 1.15 -7.93 2.30
C GLN A 154 1.22 -6.56 2.99
N PRO A 155 0.08 -5.93 3.32
CA PRO A 155 0.03 -4.62 3.97
C PRO A 155 0.63 -4.71 5.36
N VAL A 156 1.13 -3.58 5.84
CA VAL A 156 1.57 -3.40 7.22
C VAL A 156 0.83 -2.21 7.80
N THR A 157 -0.01 -2.47 8.80
CA THR A 157 -0.91 -1.47 9.41
C THR A 157 -0.57 -1.22 10.88
N PHE A 158 -0.10 -2.27 11.57
CA PHE A 158 0.17 -2.24 13.01
C PHE A 158 1.24 -3.24 13.43
N THR A 159 1.68 -3.14 14.69
CA THR A 159 2.38 -4.23 15.38
C THR A 159 1.37 -5.31 15.85
N SER A 160 1.86 -6.52 16.10
CA SER A 160 1.04 -7.60 16.68
C SER A 160 0.53 -7.25 18.08
N GLY A 161 -0.56 -7.89 18.50
CA GLY A 161 -1.10 -7.74 19.86
C GLY A 161 -1.72 -6.36 20.07
N ASP A 162 -1.06 -5.51 20.87
CA ASP A 162 -1.58 -4.18 21.24
C ASP A 162 -1.80 -3.26 20.04
N GLY A 163 -0.97 -3.35 19.00
CA GLY A 163 -1.17 -2.58 17.77
C GLY A 163 -2.50 -2.91 17.07
N TYR A 164 -2.90 -4.18 17.04
CA TYR A 164 -4.19 -4.62 16.52
C TYR A 164 -5.36 -4.15 17.40
N LYS A 165 -5.18 -4.18 18.72
CA LYS A 165 -6.19 -3.68 19.67
C LYS A 165 -6.41 -2.17 19.47
N LEU A 166 -5.35 -1.39 19.37
CA LEU A 166 -5.44 0.04 19.07
C LEU A 166 -6.11 0.29 17.72
N HIS A 167 -5.75 -0.48 16.68
CA HIS A 167 -6.40 -0.39 15.37
C HIS A 167 -7.92 -0.58 15.48
N THR A 168 -8.38 -1.65 16.11
CA THR A 168 -9.83 -1.93 16.25
C THR A 168 -10.55 -0.87 17.07
N GLN A 169 -9.92 -0.32 18.12
CA GLN A 169 -10.45 0.84 18.85
C GLN A 169 -10.62 2.06 17.95
N LEU A 170 -9.61 2.38 17.13
CA LEU A 170 -9.69 3.50 16.18
C LEU A 170 -10.77 3.28 15.11
N ARG A 171 -10.97 2.05 14.64
CA ARG A 171 -12.08 1.72 13.72
C ARG A 171 -13.44 1.91 14.37
N ALA A 172 -13.61 1.47 15.62
CA ALA A 172 -14.85 1.67 16.37
C ALA A 172 -15.17 3.16 16.54
N ILE A 173 -14.17 3.99 16.87
CA ILE A 173 -14.30 5.45 16.93
C ILE A 173 -14.68 6.03 15.56
N ASN A 174 -14.02 5.57 14.48
CA ASN A 174 -14.30 6.04 13.13
C ASN A 174 -15.75 5.76 12.70
N HIS A 175 -16.29 4.61 13.10
CA HIS A 175 -17.65 4.19 12.81
C HIS A 175 -18.69 4.67 13.83
N ASN A 176 -18.24 5.29 14.92
CA ASN A 176 -19.07 5.72 16.04
C ASN A 176 -19.93 4.58 16.62
N ILE A 177 -19.30 3.44 16.89
CA ILE A 177 -19.93 2.22 17.42
C ILE A 177 -19.09 1.59 18.53
N LEU A 178 -19.64 0.62 19.25
CA LEU A 178 -18.87 -0.21 20.18
C LEU A 178 -17.93 -1.15 19.40
N ILE A 179 -16.79 -1.50 20.01
CA ILE A 179 -15.81 -2.43 19.41
C ILE A 179 -16.47 -3.78 19.05
N SER A 180 -17.39 -4.26 19.89
CA SER A 180 -18.14 -5.51 19.65
C SER A 180 -19.10 -5.45 18.45
N GLN A 181 -19.39 -4.26 17.93
CA GLN A 181 -20.28 -4.04 16.79
C GLN A 181 -19.52 -3.93 15.46
N LEU A 182 -18.18 -3.97 15.49
CA LEU A 182 -17.37 -3.95 14.28
C LEU A 182 -17.64 -5.20 13.43
N LYS A 183 -17.94 -4.97 12.15
CA LYS A 183 -18.17 -6.02 11.17
C LYS A 183 -16.89 -6.36 10.42
N GLU A 184 -16.81 -7.57 9.91
CA GLU A 184 -15.76 -7.95 8.96
C GLU A 184 -15.71 -6.95 7.78
N GLY A 185 -14.51 -6.62 7.35
CA GLY A 185 -14.26 -5.58 6.34
C GLY A 185 -14.09 -4.16 6.91
N GLN A 186 -14.57 -3.86 8.11
CA GLN A 186 -14.39 -2.53 8.74
C GLN A 186 -13.03 -2.34 9.41
N TYR A 187 -12.26 -3.43 9.55
CA TYR A 187 -10.94 -3.46 10.17
C TYR A 187 -9.97 -4.31 9.33
N ALA A 188 -8.68 -4.03 9.48
CA ALA A 188 -7.59 -4.77 8.84
C ALA A 188 -7.48 -6.20 9.35
N ASP A 189 -7.00 -7.10 8.50
CA ASP A 189 -6.71 -8.49 8.90
C ASP A 189 -5.61 -8.53 9.97
N LYS A 190 -5.69 -9.45 10.94
CA LYS A 190 -4.66 -9.60 11.99
C LYS A 190 -3.25 -9.86 11.45
N ALA A 191 -3.14 -10.36 10.22
CA ALA A 191 -1.89 -10.60 9.52
C ALA A 191 -1.31 -9.34 8.83
N GLU A 192 -1.94 -8.16 8.93
CA GLU A 192 -1.40 -6.88 8.46
C GLU A 192 -0.29 -6.33 9.37
N VAL A 193 0.63 -7.21 9.74
CA VAL A 193 1.84 -6.96 10.50
C VAL A 193 3.04 -7.14 9.59
N PHE A 194 4.20 -6.65 10.01
CA PHE A 194 5.42 -6.82 9.25
C PHE A 194 5.75 -8.31 8.99
N PRO A 195 5.78 -8.75 7.72
CA PRO A 195 6.14 -10.12 7.39
C PRO A 195 7.67 -10.29 7.45
N SER A 196 8.15 -11.45 7.90
CA SER A 196 9.59 -11.76 7.83
C SER A 196 10.04 -11.88 6.37
N LYS A 197 11.04 -11.09 5.95
CA LYS A 197 11.55 -11.11 4.56
C LYS A 197 12.02 -12.51 4.17
N LYS A 198 12.67 -13.25 5.07
CA LYS A 198 13.10 -14.65 4.83
C LYS A 198 11.91 -15.55 4.49
N ASN A 199 10.83 -15.45 5.27
CA ASN A 199 9.62 -16.26 5.08
C ASN A 199 8.84 -15.84 3.83
N THR A 200 8.86 -14.55 3.48
CA THR A 200 8.21 -14.05 2.28
C THR A 200 8.96 -14.50 1.02
N VAL A 201 10.28 -14.32 0.95
CA VAL A 201 11.10 -14.69 -0.23
C VAL A 201 10.95 -16.17 -0.59
N GLY A 202 10.95 -17.07 0.40
CA GLY A 202 10.78 -18.51 0.14
C GLY A 202 9.41 -18.89 -0.44
N LYS A 203 8.34 -18.14 -0.12
CA LYS A 203 6.98 -18.42 -0.59
C LYS A 203 6.70 -17.86 -1.98
N ILE A 204 7.46 -16.86 -2.42
CA ILE A 204 7.17 -16.06 -3.63
C ILE A 204 8.11 -16.36 -4.81
N SER A 205 8.99 -17.35 -4.70
CA SER A 205 9.81 -17.82 -5.82
C SER A 205 8.91 -18.21 -7.00
N GLY A 206 9.02 -17.49 -8.13
CA GLY A 206 8.21 -17.69 -9.33
C GLY A 206 7.11 -16.65 -9.60
N PHE A 207 6.97 -15.62 -8.76
CA PHE A 207 6.09 -14.47 -9.01
C PHE A 207 6.91 -13.22 -9.38
N PRO A 208 6.37 -12.31 -10.21
CA PRO A 208 6.99 -11.00 -10.43
C PRO A 208 7.16 -10.29 -9.09
N GLN A 209 8.38 -10.23 -8.61
CA GLN A 209 8.73 -9.31 -7.55
C GLN A 209 8.80 -7.93 -8.19
N TYR A 210 8.03 -6.98 -7.66
CA TYR A 210 8.06 -5.63 -8.19
C TYR A 210 9.43 -5.01 -7.88
N TYR A 211 10.33 -5.06 -8.87
CA TYR A 211 11.62 -4.39 -8.85
C TYR A 211 11.47 -3.11 -9.67
N SER A 212 11.26 -1.98 -9.00
CA SER A 212 11.41 -0.70 -9.67
C SER A 212 12.87 -0.55 -10.12
N LYS A 213 13.08 -0.69 -11.44
CA LYS A 213 14.32 -0.39 -12.17
C LYS A 213 14.58 1.12 -12.28
N TYR A 214 13.74 1.96 -11.65
CA TYR A 214 13.73 3.43 -11.80
C TYR A 214 14.40 4.16 -10.61
N GLY A 215 15.36 3.50 -9.96
CA GLY A 215 15.88 3.85 -8.63
C GLY A 215 16.92 4.97 -8.51
N THR A 216 17.02 5.93 -9.43
CA THR A 216 18.03 7.01 -9.31
C THR A 216 17.48 8.43 -9.33
N THR A 217 16.31 8.69 -9.92
CA THR A 217 15.86 10.08 -10.14
C THR A 217 15.06 10.64 -8.96
N THR A 218 14.21 9.84 -8.33
CA THR A 218 13.25 10.31 -7.33
C THR A 218 13.89 10.77 -6.01
N GLN A 219 15.15 10.44 -5.72
CA GLN A 219 15.82 10.89 -4.47
C GLN A 219 16.49 12.26 -4.59
N ARG A 220 16.78 12.75 -5.80
CA ARG A 220 17.58 13.99 -5.96
C ARG A 220 16.77 15.29 -5.90
N MET A 221 15.44 15.26 -6.03
CA MET A 221 14.63 16.49 -6.11
C MET A 221 13.74 16.80 -4.89
N PHE A 222 13.47 15.83 -4.00
CA PHE A 222 12.70 16.09 -2.76
C PHE A 222 13.50 16.81 -1.65
N LEU A 223 14.70 17.28 -1.95
CA LEU A 223 15.57 18.04 -1.04
C LEU A 223 15.30 19.56 -1.02
N TYR A 224 14.25 20.03 -1.72
CA TYR A 224 13.93 21.47 -1.83
C TYR A 224 12.55 21.86 -1.25
N PHE A 225 12.05 21.15 -0.25
CA PHE A 225 10.91 21.59 0.58
C PHE A 225 11.25 21.48 2.07
#